data_AF-A0A9P9Z344-F1
#
_entry.id   AF-A0A9P9Z344-F1
#
_cell.length_a   1.000
_cell.length_b   1.000
_cell.length_c   1.000
_cell.angle_alpha   90.00
_cell.angle_beta   90.00
_cell.angle_gamma   90.00
#
_symmetry.space_group_name_H-M   'P 1'
#
loop_
_entity.id
_entity.type
_entity.pdbx_description
1 polymer ?
#
loop_
_entity_poly.entity_id
_entity_poly.type
_entity_poly.pdbx_seq_one_letter_code
_entity_poly.pdbx_strand_id
1 'polypeptide(L)'
;MMAPDAPDFGAASDGDGDRNLIIGRGRFVTPSDSLAMLAANAHLAPGYAAGLKGIARSMPTSAAADRVAAAKGLPIFETPTGWKFFGNLLDAGMATICGEESAGTGSDHVREKDGLWAVLLWLNILAVRGQSVDAIARDHWATYGRNYYARHDYEGVESDRADALMTELRGKLDTLAGTQVAGLSVAEADDFAYTDPTDGSVSRNQGVRILFDGGSRVVFRLSGTGTSGATLRVYLERYEPADGDLDRDTGEMLADIVAAADAIAGIVRHTGRTEPDVIT
;
A
#
# COMPACT_ATOMS: atom_id res chain seq x y z
N MET A 1 -14.90 3.76 -17.44
CA MET A 1 -14.03 2.57 -17.56
C MET A 1 -14.69 1.25 -17.17
N MET A 2 -15.78 1.24 -16.38
CA MET A 2 -16.49 -0.01 -16.02
C MET A 2 -17.59 -0.43 -17.00
N ALA A 3 -17.90 0.39 -18.00
CA ALA A 3 -18.87 0.04 -19.04
C ALA A 3 -18.28 -0.99 -20.04
N PRO A 4 -19.11 -1.84 -20.67
CA PRO A 4 -18.64 -2.86 -21.61
C PRO A 4 -17.85 -2.33 -22.81
N ASP A 5 -18.15 -1.12 -23.27
CA ASP A 5 -17.55 -0.43 -24.42
C ASP A 5 -16.52 0.65 -24.03
N ALA A 6 -16.11 0.68 -22.76
CA ALA A 6 -15.11 1.65 -22.30
C ALA A 6 -13.74 1.44 -22.97
N PRO A 7 -12.85 2.46 -22.98
CA PRO A 7 -11.47 2.29 -23.43
C PRO A 7 -10.72 1.14 -22.71
N ASP A 8 -9.75 0.53 -23.38
CA ASP A 8 -8.98 -0.59 -22.81
C ASP A 8 -8.02 -0.17 -21.69
N PHE A 9 -7.55 1.08 -21.73
CA PHE A 9 -6.65 1.67 -20.75
C PHE A 9 -7.04 3.13 -20.52
N GLY A 10 -7.02 3.54 -19.25
CA GLY A 10 -7.22 4.91 -18.81
C GLY A 10 -6.24 5.21 -17.69
N ALA A 11 -5.82 6.47 -17.62
CA ALA A 11 -4.99 6.96 -16.54
C ALA A 11 -5.41 8.39 -16.16
N ALA A 12 -5.10 8.78 -14.93
CA ALA A 12 -5.25 10.16 -14.46
C ALA A 12 -4.01 10.58 -13.68
N SER A 13 -3.77 11.89 -13.63
CA SER A 13 -2.67 12.52 -12.90
C SER A 13 -3.24 13.64 -12.03
N ASP A 14 -2.52 14.01 -10.97
CA ASP A 14 -2.84 15.19 -10.18
C ASP A 14 -2.21 16.47 -10.76
N GLY A 15 -2.35 17.60 -10.05
CA GLY A 15 -2.15 18.94 -10.59
C GLY A 15 -0.72 19.30 -10.97
N ASP A 16 0.28 18.73 -10.29
CA ASP A 16 1.71 18.91 -10.58
C ASP A 16 2.34 17.74 -11.33
N GLY A 17 1.60 16.64 -11.53
CA GLY A 17 2.03 15.52 -12.37
C GLY A 17 2.73 14.39 -11.62
N ASP A 18 2.79 14.45 -10.28
CA ASP A 18 3.59 13.52 -9.48
C ASP A 18 2.85 12.21 -9.15
N ARG A 19 1.53 12.16 -9.31
CA ARG A 19 0.71 10.94 -9.07
C ARG A 19 0.10 10.36 -10.33
N ASN A 20 -0.23 9.08 -10.25
CA ASN A 20 -0.94 8.34 -11.29
C ASN A 20 -2.03 7.44 -10.74
N LEU A 21 -3.14 7.39 -11.46
CA LEU A 21 -4.17 6.36 -11.33
C LEU A 21 -4.17 5.53 -12.61
N ILE A 22 -4.28 4.20 -12.47
CA ILE A 22 -4.32 3.26 -13.60
C ILE A 22 -5.64 2.48 -13.56
N ILE A 23 -6.33 2.46 -14.69
CA ILE A 23 -7.60 1.75 -14.82
C ILE A 23 -7.70 1.08 -16.21
N GLY A 24 -7.94 -0.22 -16.21
CA GLY A 24 -8.34 -0.97 -17.40
C GLY A 24 -9.85 -0.98 -17.58
N ARG A 25 -10.32 -1.49 -18.73
CA ARG A 25 -11.75 -1.82 -18.91
C ARG A 25 -12.19 -2.78 -17.81
N GLY A 26 -13.13 -2.36 -16.96
CA GLY A 26 -13.65 -3.17 -15.86
C GLY A 26 -12.68 -3.41 -14.70
N ARG A 27 -11.48 -2.82 -14.70
CA ARG A 27 -10.44 -3.13 -13.70
C ARG A 27 -9.75 -1.88 -13.19
N PHE A 28 -10.10 -1.47 -11.98
CA PHE A 28 -9.28 -0.55 -11.21
C PHE A 28 -8.03 -1.28 -10.70
N VAL A 29 -6.86 -0.69 -10.90
CA VAL A 29 -5.59 -1.20 -10.35
C VAL A 29 -5.22 -0.31 -9.18
N THR A 30 -5.18 -0.87 -7.97
CA THR A 30 -4.79 -0.10 -6.79
C THR A 30 -3.35 0.40 -6.95
N PRO A 31 -2.96 1.54 -6.38
CA PRO A 31 -1.57 2.02 -6.47
C PRO A 31 -0.53 1.00 -5.95
N SER A 32 -0.88 0.25 -4.90
CA SER A 32 -0.06 -0.83 -4.34
C SER A 32 0.15 -1.97 -5.35
N ASP A 33 -0.92 -2.44 -5.99
CA ASP A 33 -0.85 -3.46 -7.04
C ASP A 33 -0.13 -2.94 -8.29
N SER A 34 -0.33 -1.66 -8.64
CA SER A 34 0.36 -1.01 -9.75
C SER A 34 1.88 -1.06 -9.55
N LEU A 35 2.39 -0.69 -8.37
CA LEU A 35 3.81 -0.80 -8.04
C LEU A 35 4.32 -2.24 -8.21
N ALA A 36 3.59 -3.22 -7.68
CA ALA A 36 3.96 -4.63 -7.77
C ALA A 36 3.98 -5.13 -9.23
N MET A 37 2.96 -4.79 -10.02
CA MET A 37 2.86 -5.18 -11.43
C MET A 37 3.93 -4.51 -12.29
N LEU A 38 4.23 -3.22 -12.04
CA LEU A 38 5.33 -2.52 -12.69
C LEU A 38 6.66 -3.18 -12.35
N ALA A 39 6.94 -3.45 -11.08
CA ALA A 39 8.17 -4.12 -10.67
C ALA A 39 8.31 -5.54 -11.25
N ALA A 40 7.21 -6.28 -11.33
CA ALA A 40 7.20 -7.64 -11.87
C ALA A 40 7.55 -7.68 -13.37
N ASN A 41 7.20 -6.63 -14.10
CA ASN A 41 7.29 -6.55 -15.56
C ASN A 41 8.27 -5.48 -16.07
N ALA A 42 9.02 -4.79 -15.20
CA ALA A 42 9.86 -3.65 -15.58
C ALA A 42 10.86 -3.98 -16.71
N HIS A 43 11.44 -5.19 -16.67
CA HIS A 43 12.36 -5.71 -17.70
C HIS A 43 11.83 -5.70 -19.14
N LEU A 44 10.50 -5.55 -19.34
CA LEU A 44 9.90 -5.42 -20.66
C LEU A 44 10.09 -4.03 -21.27
N ALA A 45 10.44 -3.02 -20.47
CA ALA A 45 10.78 -1.69 -20.95
C ALA A 45 12.31 -1.57 -21.17
N PRO A 46 12.77 -0.99 -22.30
CA PRO A 46 14.20 -0.89 -22.61
C PRO A 46 15.05 -0.22 -21.52
N GLY A 47 14.49 0.78 -20.82
CA GLY A 47 15.17 1.49 -19.72
C GLY A 47 15.48 0.61 -18.50
N TYR A 48 14.82 -0.54 -18.36
CA TYR A 48 15.01 -1.47 -17.24
C TYR A 48 15.39 -2.88 -17.71
N ALA A 49 15.94 -3.01 -18.93
CA ALA A 49 16.36 -4.30 -19.48
C ALA A 49 17.43 -5.00 -18.64
N ALA A 50 18.22 -4.24 -17.87
CA ALA A 50 19.21 -4.76 -16.93
C ALA A 50 18.59 -5.30 -15.62
N GLY A 51 17.27 -5.17 -15.44
CA GLY A 51 16.58 -5.51 -14.20
C GLY A 51 16.60 -4.39 -13.16
N LEU A 52 16.01 -4.68 -12.01
CA LEU A 52 15.89 -3.75 -10.88
C LEU A 52 16.96 -4.07 -9.84
N LYS A 53 17.51 -3.05 -9.17
CA LYS A 53 18.46 -3.22 -8.05
C LYS A 53 17.73 -3.53 -6.73
N GLY A 54 16.51 -3.03 -6.59
CA GLY A 54 15.65 -3.20 -5.43
C GLY A 54 14.33 -2.45 -5.61
N ILE A 55 13.38 -2.74 -4.74
CA ILE A 55 12.05 -2.13 -4.70
C ILE A 55 11.91 -1.41 -3.36
N ALA A 56 11.30 -0.23 -3.32
CA ALA A 56 10.93 0.42 -2.06
C ALA A 56 9.45 0.80 -2.05
N ARG A 57 8.81 0.70 -0.88
CA ARG A 57 7.43 1.16 -0.68
C ARG A 57 7.28 1.85 0.67
N SER A 58 6.29 2.73 0.78
CA SER A 58 5.92 3.26 2.09
C SER A 58 5.33 2.13 2.93
N MET A 59 5.52 2.20 4.24
CA MET A 59 4.99 1.21 5.18
C MET A 59 3.49 1.00 5.04
N PRO A 60 2.65 2.04 4.83
CA PRO A 60 1.22 1.81 4.62
C PRO A 60 0.84 1.16 3.29
N THR A 61 1.70 1.24 2.26
CA THR A 61 1.47 0.59 0.95
C THR A 61 1.39 -0.92 1.10
N SER A 62 0.46 -1.56 0.40
CA SER A 62 0.24 -3.01 0.50
C SER A 62 1.51 -3.81 0.23
N ALA A 63 1.60 -4.99 0.83
CA ALA A 63 2.76 -5.86 0.71
C ALA A 63 2.83 -6.63 -0.62
N ALA A 64 2.03 -6.25 -1.63
CA ALA A 64 2.04 -6.88 -2.96
C ALA A 64 3.44 -6.84 -3.61
N ALA A 65 4.15 -5.71 -3.48
CA ALA A 65 5.48 -5.56 -4.04
C ALA A 65 6.53 -6.44 -3.32
N ASP A 66 6.33 -6.76 -2.04
CA ASP A 66 7.19 -7.68 -1.29
C ASP A 66 7.09 -9.11 -1.84
N ARG A 67 5.90 -9.52 -2.30
CA ARG A 67 5.71 -10.84 -2.95
C ARG A 67 6.52 -10.94 -4.23
N VAL A 68 6.52 -9.88 -5.03
CA VAL A 68 7.34 -9.77 -6.24
C VAL A 68 8.83 -9.77 -5.90
N ALA A 69 9.24 -9.00 -4.90
CA ALA A 69 10.63 -8.92 -4.47
C ALA A 69 11.16 -10.27 -4.03
N ALA A 70 10.40 -10.97 -3.17
CA ALA A 70 10.74 -12.31 -2.69
C ALA A 70 10.88 -13.32 -3.83
N ALA A 71 9.90 -13.36 -4.75
CA ALA A 71 9.93 -14.28 -5.88
C ALA A 71 11.07 -14.01 -6.88
N LYS A 72 11.52 -12.75 -6.99
CA LYS A 72 12.62 -12.35 -7.88
C LYS A 72 13.99 -12.28 -7.20
N GLY A 73 14.07 -12.53 -5.89
CA GLY A 73 15.31 -12.37 -5.11
C GLY A 73 15.82 -10.93 -5.08
N LEU A 74 14.91 -9.95 -5.11
CA LEU A 74 15.24 -8.52 -5.05
C LEU A 74 15.18 -8.00 -3.60
N PRO A 75 16.07 -7.06 -3.23
CA PRO A 75 15.89 -6.27 -2.01
C PRO A 75 14.55 -5.53 -2.01
N ILE A 76 13.89 -5.50 -0.86
CA ILE A 76 12.67 -4.74 -0.60
C ILE A 76 12.91 -3.82 0.61
N PHE A 77 12.53 -2.55 0.47
CA PHE A 77 12.66 -1.55 1.52
C PHE A 77 11.30 -1.00 1.92
N GLU A 78 10.90 -1.25 3.15
CA GLU A 78 9.73 -0.64 3.77
C GLU A 78 10.16 0.66 4.47
N THR A 79 9.75 1.80 3.95
CA THR A 79 10.14 3.13 4.49
C THR A 79 8.96 3.82 5.17
N PRO A 80 9.15 4.84 6.01
CA PRO A 80 8.04 5.70 6.39
C PRO A 80 7.47 6.42 5.17
N THR A 81 6.26 6.95 5.30
CA THR A 81 5.66 7.79 4.24
C THR A 81 6.49 9.05 4.00
N GLY A 82 6.69 9.38 2.72
CA GLY A 82 7.43 10.55 2.28
C GLY A 82 8.59 10.20 1.36
N TRP A 83 8.60 10.80 0.18
CA TRP A 83 9.55 10.49 -0.91
C TRP A 83 11.02 10.68 -0.54
N LYS A 84 11.34 11.51 0.48
CA LYS A 84 12.70 11.72 0.98
C LYS A 84 13.44 10.43 1.33
N PHE A 85 12.74 9.43 1.88
CA PHE A 85 13.35 8.15 2.25
C PHE A 85 13.72 7.32 1.01
N PHE A 86 12.91 7.39 -0.05
CA PHE A 86 13.29 6.79 -1.32
C PHE A 86 14.44 7.52 -1.96
N GLY A 87 14.47 8.86 -1.93
CA GLY A 87 15.58 9.66 -2.47
C GLY A 87 16.95 9.15 -2.00
N ASN A 88 17.09 8.92 -0.69
CA ASN A 88 18.26 8.30 -0.07
C ASN A 88 18.61 6.93 -0.70
N LEU A 89 17.65 6.01 -0.77
CA LEU A 89 17.85 4.67 -1.35
C LEU A 89 18.20 4.70 -2.85
N LEU A 90 17.60 5.63 -3.60
CA LEU A 90 17.86 5.82 -5.03
C LEU A 90 19.27 6.38 -5.26
N ASP A 91 19.71 7.36 -4.45
CA ASP A 91 21.07 7.91 -4.50
C ASP A 91 22.14 6.88 -4.12
N ALA A 92 21.85 6.02 -3.13
CA ALA A 92 22.73 4.92 -2.75
C ALA A 92 22.71 3.75 -3.75
N GLY A 93 21.87 3.79 -4.79
CA GLY A 93 21.73 2.72 -5.77
C GLY A 93 21.15 1.42 -5.20
N MET A 94 20.44 1.50 -4.08
CA MET A 94 19.85 0.37 -3.37
C MET A 94 18.48 -0.02 -3.93
N ALA A 95 17.72 0.95 -4.44
CA ALA A 95 16.44 0.74 -5.09
C ALA A 95 16.46 1.31 -6.52
N THR A 96 15.59 0.77 -7.38
CA THR A 96 15.36 1.28 -8.74
C THR A 96 13.95 1.81 -8.91
N ILE A 97 12.95 1.12 -8.34
CA ILE A 97 11.54 1.49 -8.42
C ILE A 97 10.97 1.66 -7.02
N CYS A 98 10.11 2.66 -6.83
CA CYS A 98 9.45 2.90 -5.58
C CYS A 98 8.02 3.44 -5.75
N GLY A 99 7.18 3.26 -4.73
CA GLY A 99 5.81 3.74 -4.76
C GLY A 99 5.13 3.86 -3.41
N GLU A 100 4.04 4.61 -3.39
CA GLU A 100 3.18 4.86 -2.23
C GLU A 100 1.71 4.58 -2.59
N GLU A 101 0.93 4.13 -1.62
CA GLU A 101 -0.50 3.84 -1.76
C GLU A 101 -1.31 5.06 -2.19
N SER A 102 -0.77 6.25 -1.96
CA SER A 102 -1.35 7.54 -2.32
C SER A 102 -1.18 7.89 -3.80
N ALA A 103 -1.27 6.89 -4.70
CA ALA A 103 -1.14 7.05 -6.14
C ALA A 103 0.26 7.53 -6.61
N GLY A 104 1.30 7.33 -5.79
CA GLY A 104 2.66 7.77 -6.11
C GLY A 104 3.51 6.62 -6.66
N THR A 105 4.19 6.80 -7.78
CA THR A 105 5.13 5.80 -8.30
C THR A 105 6.26 6.51 -9.05
N GLY A 106 7.47 5.96 -8.99
CA GLY A 106 8.63 6.53 -9.66
C GLY A 106 9.82 5.57 -9.71
N SER A 107 10.91 6.04 -10.29
CA SER A 107 12.18 5.30 -10.37
C SER A 107 13.38 6.21 -10.09
N ASP A 108 14.57 5.64 -10.05
CA ASP A 108 15.87 6.32 -9.96
C ASP A 108 16.20 7.35 -11.08
N HIS A 109 15.37 7.49 -12.11
CA HIS A 109 15.55 8.47 -13.19
C HIS A 109 15.41 9.94 -12.72
N VAL A 110 14.64 10.18 -11.65
CA VAL A 110 14.51 11.48 -10.98
C VAL A 110 14.46 11.30 -9.45
N ARG A 111 14.29 12.38 -8.69
CA ARG A 111 14.16 12.37 -7.21
C ARG A 111 12.77 12.83 -6.75
N GLU A 112 11.78 12.62 -7.59
CA GLU A 112 10.36 12.81 -7.30
C GLU A 112 9.55 11.62 -7.82
N LYS A 113 8.28 11.59 -7.44
CA LYS A 113 7.30 10.70 -8.10
C LYS A 113 7.09 11.22 -9.52
N ASP A 114 6.74 10.34 -10.45
CA ASP A 114 6.45 10.73 -11.83
C ASP A 114 5.26 9.92 -12.35
N GLY A 115 4.11 10.59 -12.41
CA GLY A 115 2.86 9.98 -12.83
C GLY A 115 2.87 9.60 -14.31
N LEU A 116 3.46 10.44 -15.17
CA LEU A 116 3.54 10.16 -16.60
C LEU A 116 4.49 9.00 -16.89
N TRP A 117 5.61 8.93 -16.18
CA TRP A 117 6.53 7.80 -16.25
C TRP A 117 5.82 6.47 -15.94
N ALA A 118 5.02 6.42 -14.87
CA ALA A 118 4.30 5.21 -14.48
C ALA A 118 3.30 4.78 -15.58
N VAL A 119 2.60 5.74 -16.19
CA VAL A 119 1.70 5.51 -17.32
C VAL A 119 2.46 4.96 -18.53
N LEU A 120 3.60 5.55 -18.89
CA LEU A 120 4.41 5.10 -20.02
C LEU A 120 5.01 3.70 -19.78
N LEU A 121 5.38 3.37 -18.54
CA LEU A 121 5.84 2.04 -18.19
C LEU A 121 4.71 1.00 -18.32
N TRP A 122 3.49 1.33 -17.87
CA TRP A 122 2.31 0.50 -18.11
C TRP A 122 2.05 0.28 -19.61
N LEU A 123 2.12 1.33 -20.43
CA LEU A 123 1.93 1.22 -21.88
C LEU A 123 3.00 0.33 -22.55
N ASN A 124 4.26 0.40 -22.11
CA ASN A 124 5.31 -0.51 -22.59
C ASN A 124 4.98 -1.97 -22.24
N ILE A 125 4.56 -2.24 -21.00
CA ILE A 125 4.18 -3.59 -20.55
C ILE A 125 3.01 -4.11 -21.39
N LEU A 126 1.97 -3.29 -21.60
CA LEU A 126 0.82 -3.65 -22.43
C LEU A 126 1.22 -3.94 -23.88
N ALA A 127 2.07 -3.10 -24.47
CA ALA A 127 2.54 -3.26 -25.85
C ALA A 127 3.35 -4.55 -26.05
N VAL A 128 4.19 -4.92 -25.08
CA VAL A 128 5.01 -6.15 -25.17
C VAL A 128 4.19 -7.40 -24.82
N ARG A 129 3.31 -7.34 -23.82
CA ARG A 129 2.52 -8.51 -23.40
C ARG A 129 1.34 -8.80 -24.32
N GLY A 130 0.80 -7.80 -25.03
CA GLY A 130 -0.38 -7.97 -25.88
C GLY A 130 -1.64 -8.40 -25.11
N GLN A 131 -1.69 -8.10 -23.80
CA GLN A 131 -2.77 -8.47 -22.89
C GLN A 131 -3.50 -7.24 -22.37
N SER A 132 -4.76 -7.41 -21.95
CA SER A 132 -5.49 -6.36 -21.25
C SER A 132 -4.94 -6.14 -19.83
N VAL A 133 -5.22 -4.97 -19.24
CA VAL A 133 -4.86 -4.68 -17.84
C VAL A 133 -5.44 -5.73 -16.89
N ASP A 134 -6.69 -6.13 -17.10
CA ASP A 134 -7.34 -7.18 -16.28
C ASP A 134 -6.64 -8.54 -16.41
N ALA A 135 -6.25 -8.94 -17.62
CA ALA A 135 -5.50 -10.18 -17.81
C ALA A 135 -4.12 -10.12 -17.13
N ILE A 136 -3.41 -8.99 -17.21
CA ILE A 136 -2.14 -8.80 -16.52
C ILE A 136 -2.32 -8.88 -15.00
N ALA A 137 -3.38 -8.26 -14.47
CA ALA A 137 -3.68 -8.30 -13.04
C ALA A 137 -4.01 -9.73 -12.57
N ARG A 138 -4.84 -10.46 -13.32
CA ARG A 138 -5.16 -11.86 -13.04
C ARG A 138 -3.93 -12.76 -13.07
N ASP A 139 -3.08 -12.62 -14.08
CA ASP A 139 -1.81 -13.35 -14.17
C ASP A 139 -0.88 -13.04 -12.98
N HIS A 140 -0.85 -11.77 -12.57
CA HIS A 140 -0.08 -11.33 -11.41
C HIS A 140 -0.59 -12.02 -10.13
N TRP A 141 -1.88 -11.96 -9.86
CA TRP A 141 -2.45 -12.58 -8.66
C TRP A 141 -2.34 -14.10 -8.68
N ALA A 142 -2.49 -14.74 -9.84
CA ALA A 142 -2.28 -16.18 -9.98
C ALA A 142 -0.81 -16.60 -9.74
N THR A 143 0.14 -15.67 -9.84
CA THR A 143 1.56 -15.93 -9.58
C THR A 143 1.95 -15.63 -8.14
N TYR A 144 1.50 -14.50 -7.60
CA TYR A 144 2.00 -13.95 -6.32
C TYR A 144 0.97 -14.03 -5.17
N GLY A 145 -0.27 -14.42 -5.45
CA GLY A 145 -1.43 -14.17 -4.60
C GLY A 145 -1.94 -12.73 -4.75
N ARG A 146 -3.03 -12.41 -4.06
CA ARG A 146 -3.66 -11.07 -4.08
C ARG A 146 -3.62 -10.43 -2.71
N ASN A 147 -3.11 -9.20 -2.65
CA ASN A 147 -3.19 -8.36 -1.47
C ASN A 147 -4.41 -7.43 -1.63
N TYR A 148 -5.58 -7.92 -1.22
CA TYR A 148 -6.77 -7.07 -1.10
C TYR A 148 -6.47 -5.90 -0.19
N TYR A 149 -6.76 -4.70 -0.63
CA TYR A 149 -6.31 -3.49 0.02
C TYR A 149 -7.35 -2.38 -0.06
N ALA A 150 -7.55 -1.67 1.05
CA ALA A 150 -8.28 -0.42 1.10
C ALA A 150 -7.69 0.47 2.19
N ARG A 151 -7.90 1.78 2.05
CA ARG A 151 -7.64 2.77 3.11
C ARG A 151 -8.95 3.43 3.51
N HIS A 152 -9.19 3.47 4.82
CA HIS A 152 -10.30 4.16 5.45
C HIS A 152 -9.77 5.41 6.15
N ASP A 153 -10.23 6.58 5.71
CA ASP A 153 -9.88 7.86 6.34
C ASP A 153 -11.08 8.38 7.15
N TYR A 154 -10.84 8.62 8.44
CA TYR A 154 -11.79 9.27 9.34
C TYR A 154 -11.31 10.70 9.56
N GLU A 155 -12.00 11.65 8.92
CA GLU A 155 -11.61 13.05 8.84
C GLU A 155 -12.27 13.89 9.94
N GLY A 156 -11.57 14.94 10.38
CA GLY A 156 -12.10 15.88 11.37
C GLY A 156 -12.45 15.21 12.71
N VAL A 157 -11.69 14.19 13.11
CA VAL A 157 -11.83 13.59 14.45
C VAL A 157 -11.24 14.57 15.47
N GLU A 158 -11.95 14.83 16.56
CA GLU A 158 -11.42 15.65 17.66
C GLU A 158 -10.05 15.14 18.12
N SER A 159 -9.04 16.02 18.14
CA SER A 159 -7.64 15.63 18.35
C SER A 159 -7.45 14.84 19.65
N ASP A 160 -8.05 15.28 20.76
CA ASP A 160 -7.96 14.58 22.05
C ASP A 160 -8.50 13.14 21.99
N ARG A 161 -9.56 12.89 21.20
CA ARG A 161 -10.13 11.55 21.01
C ARG A 161 -9.24 10.69 20.12
N ALA A 162 -8.66 11.27 19.07
CA ALA A 162 -7.75 10.56 18.19
C ALA A 162 -6.43 10.22 18.90
N ASP A 163 -5.90 11.13 19.72
CA ASP A 163 -4.71 10.92 20.54
C ASP A 163 -4.96 9.88 21.64
N ALA A 164 -6.14 9.90 22.28
CA ALA A 164 -6.56 8.88 23.24
C ALA A 164 -6.61 7.48 22.60
N LEU A 165 -7.19 7.37 21.40
CA LEU A 165 -7.22 6.12 20.62
C LEU A 165 -5.79 5.61 20.38
N MET A 166 -4.91 6.45 19.83
CA MET A 166 -3.54 6.02 19.52
C MET A 166 -2.73 5.68 20.77
N THR A 167 -2.96 6.40 21.88
CA THR A 167 -2.32 6.12 23.17
C THR A 167 -2.75 4.76 23.72
N GLU A 168 -4.06 4.48 23.73
CA GLU A 168 -4.56 3.19 24.19
C GLU A 168 -4.09 2.05 23.29
N LEU A 169 -4.12 2.24 21.98
CA LEU A 169 -3.63 1.27 21.01
C LEU A 169 -2.15 0.94 21.25
N ARG A 170 -1.30 1.95 21.42
CA ARG A 170 0.12 1.76 21.76
C ARG A 170 0.32 1.04 23.10
N GLY A 171 -0.53 1.30 24.08
CA GLY A 171 -0.50 0.63 25.37
C GLY A 171 -0.84 -0.87 25.33
N LYS A 172 -1.41 -1.36 24.22
CA LYS A 172 -1.77 -2.78 24.04
C LYS A 172 -0.71 -3.59 23.28
N LEU A 173 0.23 -2.96 22.58
CA LEU A 173 1.11 -3.64 21.60
C LEU A 173 1.81 -4.88 22.18
N ASP A 174 2.41 -4.75 23.37
CA ASP A 174 3.14 -5.84 24.05
C ASP A 174 2.26 -7.05 24.40
N THR A 175 0.93 -6.91 24.35
CA THR A 175 -0.04 -7.94 24.73
C THR A 175 -0.86 -8.47 23.55
N LEU A 176 -0.72 -7.90 22.36
CA LEU A 176 -1.53 -8.28 21.20
C LEU A 176 -1.02 -9.53 20.51
N ALA A 177 0.30 -9.74 20.45
CA ALA A 177 0.88 -10.92 19.81
C ALA A 177 0.38 -12.22 20.47
N GLY A 178 -0.07 -13.17 19.67
CA GLY A 178 -0.65 -14.45 20.12
C GLY A 178 -2.12 -14.39 20.54
N THR A 179 -2.76 -13.22 20.46
CA THR A 179 -4.22 -13.09 20.68
C THR A 179 -5.02 -13.39 19.42
N GLN A 180 -6.33 -13.61 19.58
CA GLN A 180 -7.27 -13.68 18.48
C GLN A 180 -8.30 -12.56 18.56
N VAL A 181 -8.54 -11.88 17.45
CA VAL A 181 -9.53 -10.81 17.34
C VAL A 181 -10.32 -10.99 16.05
N ALA A 182 -11.65 -10.97 16.14
CA ALA A 182 -12.55 -11.16 14.99
C ALA A 182 -12.23 -12.41 14.13
N GLY A 183 -11.72 -13.47 14.75
CA GLY A 183 -11.34 -14.72 14.06
C GLY A 183 -9.93 -14.71 13.44
N LEU A 184 -9.18 -13.61 13.58
CA LEU A 184 -7.81 -13.47 13.08
C LEU A 184 -6.80 -13.60 14.23
N SER A 185 -5.75 -14.39 14.02
CA SER A 185 -4.62 -14.51 14.95
C SER A 185 -3.60 -13.40 14.71
N VAL A 186 -3.29 -12.63 15.76
CA VAL A 186 -2.25 -11.58 15.70
C VAL A 186 -0.88 -12.21 15.85
N ALA A 187 -0.05 -12.11 14.82
CA ALA A 187 1.32 -12.61 14.81
C ALA A 187 2.28 -11.62 15.48
N GLU A 188 2.15 -10.33 15.13
CA GLU A 188 3.02 -9.26 15.60
C GLU A 188 2.23 -7.94 15.70
N ALA A 189 2.61 -7.09 16.65
CA ALA A 189 2.10 -5.74 16.77
C ALA A 189 3.22 -4.80 17.21
N ASP A 190 3.43 -3.71 16.48
CA ASP A 190 4.49 -2.75 16.77
C ASP A 190 4.10 -1.31 16.41
N ASP A 191 4.92 -0.33 16.85
CA ASP A 191 4.87 1.04 16.35
C ASP A 191 6.10 1.27 15.46
N PHE A 192 5.85 1.39 14.16
CA PHE A 192 6.87 1.31 13.13
C PHE A 192 7.98 2.34 13.37
N ALA A 193 9.21 1.84 13.34
CA ALA A 193 10.42 2.62 13.37
C ALA A 193 11.32 2.22 12.20
N TYR A 194 11.96 3.21 11.59
CA TYR A 194 12.84 3.03 10.45
C TYR A 194 14.21 3.62 10.76
N THR A 195 15.25 2.82 10.55
CA THR A 195 16.64 3.30 10.53
C THR A 195 17.08 3.36 9.07
N ASP A 196 17.37 4.56 8.58
CA ASP A 196 17.79 4.75 7.21
C ASP A 196 19.17 4.12 6.98
N PRO A 197 19.32 3.20 6.02
CA PRO A 197 20.58 2.48 5.82
C PRO A 197 21.68 3.35 5.19
N THR A 198 21.34 4.54 4.71
CA THR A 198 22.26 5.43 4.00
C THR A 198 22.90 6.46 4.92
N ASP A 199 22.11 7.04 5.85
CA ASP A 199 22.56 8.10 6.77
C ASP A 199 22.48 7.72 8.26
N GLY A 200 21.89 6.56 8.60
CA GLY A 200 21.76 6.07 9.98
C GLY A 200 20.71 6.79 10.84
N SER A 201 19.96 7.73 10.26
CA SER A 201 18.89 8.45 10.96
C SER A 201 17.76 7.51 11.36
N VAL A 202 17.11 7.80 12.49
CA VAL A 202 16.03 6.96 13.04
C VAL A 202 14.73 7.76 13.11
N SER A 203 13.71 7.28 12.40
CA SER A 203 12.34 7.79 12.46
C SER A 203 11.48 6.82 13.28
N ARG A 204 10.97 7.27 14.44
CA ARG A 204 10.10 6.47 15.32
C ARG A 204 8.65 6.92 15.20
N ASN A 205 7.73 6.12 15.71
CA ASN A 205 6.31 6.44 15.82
C ASN A 205 5.64 6.73 14.48
N GLN A 206 6.03 6.00 13.43
CA GLN A 206 5.59 6.25 12.06
C GLN A 206 4.24 5.61 11.72
N GLY A 207 3.70 4.79 12.63
CA GLY A 207 2.38 4.18 12.52
C GLY A 207 2.34 2.85 13.25
N VAL A 208 1.21 2.55 13.89
CA VAL A 208 1.01 1.25 14.53
C VAL A 208 0.66 0.21 13.49
N ARG A 209 1.32 -0.96 13.52
CA ARG A 209 1.04 -2.08 12.62
C ARG A 209 0.58 -3.28 13.44
N ILE A 210 -0.47 -3.93 12.97
CA ILE A 210 -0.94 -5.22 13.47
C ILE A 210 -0.81 -6.20 12.31
N LEU A 211 0.06 -7.19 12.46
CA LEU A 211 0.29 -8.23 11.47
C LEU A 211 -0.42 -9.49 11.93
N PHE A 212 -1.22 -10.07 11.04
CA PHE A 212 -1.92 -11.32 11.29
C PHE A 212 -1.17 -12.49 10.64
N ASP A 213 -1.42 -13.68 11.17
CA ASP A 213 -1.00 -14.92 10.51
C ASP A 213 -1.54 -14.96 9.07
N GLY A 214 -0.74 -15.51 8.15
CA GLY A 214 -1.08 -15.53 6.73
C GLY A 214 -0.72 -14.24 5.97
N GLY A 215 -0.14 -13.24 6.62
CA GLY A 215 0.41 -12.06 5.96
C GLY A 215 -0.60 -10.95 5.65
N SER A 216 -1.79 -11.02 6.25
CA SER A 216 -2.75 -9.91 6.32
C SER A 216 -2.33 -8.92 7.40
N ARG A 217 -2.77 -7.66 7.33
CA ARG A 217 -2.39 -6.64 8.31
C ARG A 217 -3.33 -5.45 8.36
N VAL A 218 -3.23 -4.70 9.45
CA VAL A 218 -3.83 -3.37 9.60
C VAL A 218 -2.75 -2.38 10.03
N VAL A 219 -2.79 -1.17 9.48
CA VAL A 219 -1.93 -0.06 9.90
C VAL A 219 -2.79 1.12 10.33
N PHE A 220 -2.43 1.74 11.45
CA PHE A 220 -3.07 2.96 11.97
C PHE A 220 -2.09 4.13 11.94
N ARG A 221 -2.49 5.23 11.31
CA ARG A 221 -1.72 6.48 11.31
C ARG A 221 -2.62 7.66 11.60
N LEU A 222 -2.10 8.57 12.41
CA LEU A 222 -2.72 9.86 12.64
C LEU A 222 -2.01 10.92 11.81
N SER A 223 -2.77 11.79 11.16
CA SER A 223 -2.25 12.90 10.34
C SER A 223 -3.09 14.17 10.55
N GLY A 224 -2.48 15.33 10.31
CA GLY A 224 -3.20 16.60 10.23
C GLY A 224 -3.79 17.11 11.56
N THR A 225 -3.04 17.13 12.65
CA THR A 225 -3.50 17.56 14.01
C THR A 225 -3.70 19.08 14.17
N GLY A 226 -4.17 19.77 13.12
CA GLY A 226 -4.38 21.22 13.10
C GLY A 226 -5.74 21.67 13.66
N THR A 227 -6.14 22.90 13.35
CA THR A 227 -7.41 23.51 13.82
C THR A 227 -8.68 22.84 13.29
N SER A 228 -8.56 21.92 12.33
CA SER A 228 -9.69 21.23 11.67
C SER A 228 -9.92 19.81 12.20
N GLY A 229 -9.31 19.44 13.34
CA GLY A 229 -9.30 18.08 13.85
C GLY A 229 -8.26 17.20 13.15
N ALA A 230 -8.05 16.00 13.68
CA ALA A 230 -7.11 15.03 13.15
C ALA A 230 -7.78 14.08 12.14
N THR A 231 -6.98 13.52 11.23
CA THR A 231 -7.39 12.45 10.31
C THR A 231 -6.75 11.14 10.74
N LEU A 232 -7.57 10.18 11.19
CA LEU A 232 -7.15 8.81 11.42
C LEU A 232 -7.23 8.05 10.10
N ARG A 233 -6.09 7.56 9.62
CA ARG A 233 -5.99 6.69 8.45
C ARG A 233 -5.80 5.26 8.90
N VAL A 234 -6.67 4.38 8.44
CA VAL A 234 -6.63 2.94 8.71
C VAL A 234 -6.43 2.22 7.38
N TYR A 235 -5.28 1.57 7.23
CA TYR A 235 -4.92 0.82 6.04
C TYR A 235 -5.20 -0.65 6.31
N LEU A 236 -6.00 -1.27 5.46
CA LEU A 236 -6.57 -2.60 5.66
C LEU A 236 -6.04 -3.49 4.55
N GLU A 237 -5.44 -4.61 4.91
CA GLU A 237 -4.87 -5.52 3.94
C GLU A 237 -5.17 -6.97 4.28
N ARG A 238 -5.70 -7.71 3.29
CA ARG A 238 -5.82 -9.15 3.34
C ARG A 238 -4.97 -9.78 2.24
N TYR A 239 -4.05 -10.66 2.64
CA TYR A 239 -3.38 -11.51 1.68
C TYR A 239 -4.20 -12.79 1.44
N GLU A 240 -4.45 -13.07 0.18
CA GLU A 240 -5.02 -14.33 -0.29
C GLU A 240 -3.97 -15.04 -1.17
N PRO A 241 -3.62 -16.31 -0.89
CA PRO A 241 -2.64 -17.05 -1.68
C PRO A 241 -3.16 -17.34 -3.09
N ALA A 242 -2.27 -17.71 -4.01
CA ALA A 242 -2.58 -17.90 -5.43
C ALA A 242 -3.65 -18.98 -5.72
N ASP A 243 -3.84 -19.94 -4.80
CA ASP A 243 -4.86 -20.98 -4.86
C ASP A 243 -6.17 -20.62 -4.10
N GLY A 244 -6.23 -19.41 -3.52
CA GLY A 244 -7.37 -18.87 -2.82
C GLY A 244 -8.37 -18.13 -3.72
N ASP A 245 -9.26 -17.36 -3.11
CA ASP A 245 -10.26 -16.57 -3.85
C ASP A 245 -9.70 -15.21 -4.30
N LEU A 246 -9.23 -15.16 -5.53
CA LEU A 246 -8.58 -13.98 -6.11
C LEU A 246 -9.53 -13.00 -6.81
N ASP A 247 -10.81 -13.33 -6.96
CA ASP A 247 -11.79 -12.55 -7.75
C ASP A 247 -12.93 -11.96 -6.92
N ARG A 248 -12.99 -12.26 -5.62
CA ARG A 248 -14.01 -11.74 -4.73
C ARG A 248 -13.97 -10.22 -4.58
N ASP A 249 -15.10 -9.66 -4.16
CA ASP A 249 -15.21 -8.24 -3.85
C ASP A 249 -14.24 -7.86 -2.73
N THR A 250 -13.55 -6.71 -2.90
CA THR A 250 -12.55 -6.25 -1.93
C THR A 250 -13.16 -5.92 -0.58
N GLY A 251 -14.36 -5.34 -0.55
CA GLY A 251 -15.04 -5.01 0.71
C GLY A 251 -15.43 -6.26 1.49
N GLU A 252 -15.93 -7.29 0.79
CA GLU A 252 -16.20 -8.60 1.40
C GLU A 252 -14.93 -9.25 1.97
N MET A 253 -13.83 -9.21 1.20
CA MET A 253 -12.56 -9.81 1.63
C MET A 253 -11.93 -9.05 2.80
N LEU A 254 -12.21 -7.77 2.97
CA LEU A 254 -11.68 -6.95 4.07
C LEU A 254 -12.60 -6.89 5.30
N ALA A 255 -13.77 -7.52 5.29
CA ALA A 255 -14.78 -7.35 6.33
C ALA A 255 -14.29 -7.78 7.73
N ASP A 256 -13.57 -8.89 7.84
CA ASP A 256 -12.98 -9.37 9.10
C ASP A 256 -11.80 -8.50 9.55
N ILE A 257 -10.99 -8.01 8.61
CA ILE A 257 -9.90 -7.06 8.86
C ILE A 257 -10.45 -5.73 9.41
N VAL A 258 -11.55 -5.21 8.84
CA VAL A 258 -12.24 -4.00 9.33
C VAL A 258 -12.78 -4.22 10.75
N ALA A 259 -13.43 -5.36 11.00
CA ALA A 259 -13.95 -5.69 12.32
C ALA A 259 -12.82 -5.83 13.37
N ALA A 260 -11.70 -6.45 12.99
CA ALA A 260 -10.53 -6.56 13.85
C ALA A 260 -9.91 -5.18 14.13
N ALA A 261 -9.83 -4.31 13.12
CA ALA A 261 -9.29 -2.95 13.28
C ALA A 261 -10.08 -2.14 14.32
N ASP A 262 -11.42 -2.16 14.26
CA ASP A 262 -12.25 -1.50 15.27
C ASP A 262 -12.14 -2.17 16.64
N ALA A 263 -12.16 -3.50 16.71
CA ALA A 263 -12.06 -4.21 17.99
C ALA A 263 -10.72 -3.95 18.72
N ILE A 264 -9.61 -3.83 17.98
CA ILE A 264 -8.28 -3.55 18.53
C ILE A 264 -8.15 -2.08 18.97
N ALA A 265 -8.45 -1.14 18.06
CA ALA A 265 -8.22 0.29 18.29
C ALA A 265 -9.39 0.99 19.01
N GLY A 266 -10.60 0.44 18.97
CA GLY A 266 -11.82 1.04 19.48
C GLY A 266 -12.22 2.30 18.71
N ILE A 267 -12.20 2.25 17.37
CA ILE A 267 -12.47 3.40 16.49
C ILE A 267 -13.84 4.00 16.80
N VAL A 268 -14.90 3.18 16.80
CA VAL A 268 -16.27 3.66 17.07
C VAL A 268 -16.36 4.25 18.48
N ARG A 269 -15.77 3.57 19.47
CA ARG A 269 -15.84 4.00 20.88
C ARG A 269 -15.17 5.36 21.10
N HIS A 270 -14.02 5.60 20.45
CA HIS A 270 -13.27 6.85 20.61
C HIS A 270 -13.83 7.98 19.73
N THR A 271 -14.13 7.68 18.47
CA THR A 271 -14.47 8.71 17.48
C THR A 271 -15.98 8.94 17.35
N GLY A 272 -16.80 7.97 17.73
CA GLY A 272 -18.25 7.95 17.45
C GLY A 272 -18.60 7.66 15.98
N ARG A 273 -17.61 7.41 15.12
CA ARG A 273 -17.80 7.13 13.70
C ARG A 273 -17.92 5.62 13.47
N THR A 274 -19.01 5.19 12.84
CA THR A 274 -19.23 3.78 12.46
C THR A 274 -18.77 3.45 11.04
N GLU A 275 -18.51 4.48 10.24
CA GLU A 275 -18.06 4.41 8.85
C GLU A 275 -16.99 5.48 8.61
N PRO A 276 -16.02 5.24 7.71
CA PRO A 276 -15.04 6.25 7.32
C PRO A 276 -15.67 7.34 6.44
N ASP A 277 -15.07 8.52 6.44
CA ASP A 277 -15.49 9.62 5.56
C ASP A 277 -15.02 9.37 4.11
N VAL A 278 -13.88 8.70 3.92
CA VAL A 278 -13.32 8.35 2.61
C VAL A 278 -12.82 6.90 2.60
N ILE A 279 -13.10 6.19 1.51
CA ILE A 279 -12.55 4.86 1.19
C ILE A 279 -11.81 4.95 -0.14
N THR A 280 -10.57 4.46 -0.18
CA THR A 280 -9.74 4.37 -1.39
C THR A 280 -9.10 3.01 -1.56
#